data_AF-A0A0D1E7H8-F1
#
_entry.id   AF-A0A0D1E7H8-F1
#
_cell.length_a   1.000
_cell.length_b   1.000
_cell.length_c   1.000
_cell.angle_alpha   90.00
_cell.angle_beta   90.00
_cell.angle_gamma   90.00
#
_symmetry.space_group_name_H-M   'P 1'
#
loop_
_entity.id
_entity.type
_entity.pdbx_description
1 polymer ?
#
loop_
_entity_poly.entity_id
_entity_poly.type
_entity_poly.pdbx_seq_one_letter_code
_entity_poly.pdbx_strand_id
1 'polypeptide(L)'
;MAYMVVTVGMALGSWAVFSLYATNTEKLSSSILKSVISQVKASPLVVDLLDTHEPIVLKPELWLANKPHIQGSVNMMQGRIDLAFKIHPRNNHTNTATVYFTSIRPHKHAPFHILRFLVIHNHSAKSVNLLDSNLTSIHP
;
A
#
# COMPACT_ATOMS: atom_id res chain seq x y z
N MET A 1 -8.25 -36.77 -23.91
CA MET A 1 -8.18 -36.54 -22.45
C MET A 1 -7.06 -35.57 -22.06
N ALA A 2 -5.78 -35.85 -22.35
CA ALA A 2 -4.65 -34.99 -21.92
C ALA A 2 -4.76 -33.51 -22.38
N TYR A 3 -5.11 -33.27 -23.64
CA TYR A 3 -5.27 -31.91 -24.18
C TYR A 3 -6.35 -31.09 -23.45
N MET A 4 -7.44 -31.72 -23.02
CA MET A 4 -8.52 -31.04 -22.31
C MET A 4 -8.10 -30.62 -20.90
N VAL A 5 -7.29 -31.45 -20.22
CA VAL A 5 -6.76 -31.11 -18.89
C VAL A 5 -5.78 -29.93 -18.99
N VAL A 6 -4.94 -29.92 -20.03
CA VAL A 6 -3.97 -28.82 -20.26
C VAL A 6 -4.70 -27.50 -20.55
N THR A 7 -5.70 -27.50 -21.42
CA THR A 7 -6.43 -26.26 -21.76
C THR A 7 -7.24 -25.73 -20.58
N VAL A 8 -7.90 -26.59 -19.82
CA VAL A 8 -8.61 -26.19 -18.59
C VAL A 8 -7.64 -25.65 -17.54
N GLY A 9 -6.49 -26.31 -17.35
CA GLY A 9 -5.44 -25.84 -16.44
C GLY A 9 -4.90 -24.46 -16.83
N MET A 10 -4.63 -24.24 -18.12
CA MET A 10 -4.21 -22.93 -18.63
C MET A 10 -5.29 -21.87 -18.45
N ALA A 11 -6.56 -22.18 -18.74
CA ALA A 11 -7.66 -21.23 -18.57
C ALA A 11 -7.82 -20.78 -17.11
N LEU A 12 -7.79 -21.72 -16.16
CA LEU A 12 -7.85 -21.43 -14.74
C LEU A 12 -6.63 -20.63 -14.26
N GLY A 13 -5.43 -20.99 -14.74
CA GLY A 13 -4.20 -20.26 -14.43
C GLY A 13 -4.22 -18.81 -14.95
N SER A 14 -4.60 -18.62 -16.22
CA SER A 14 -4.74 -17.29 -16.81
C SER A 14 -5.78 -16.46 -16.09
N TRP A 15 -6.93 -17.03 -15.72
CA TRP A 15 -7.96 -16.32 -14.96
C TRP A 15 -7.48 -15.90 -13.57
N ALA A 16 -6.76 -16.77 -12.86
CA ALA A 16 -6.21 -16.45 -11.54
C ALA A 16 -5.18 -15.31 -11.62
N VAL A 17 -4.24 -15.39 -12.56
CA VAL A 17 -3.24 -14.32 -12.80
C VAL A 17 -3.92 -13.01 -13.18
N PHE A 18 -4.90 -13.07 -14.09
CA PHE A 18 -5.67 -11.89 -14.49
C PHE A 18 -6.43 -11.27 -13.31
N SER A 19 -7.08 -12.08 -12.49
CA SER A 19 -7.82 -11.62 -11.31
C SER A 19 -6.91 -10.89 -10.30
N LEU A 20 -5.71 -11.44 -10.05
CA LEU A 20 -4.72 -10.79 -9.19
C LEU A 20 -4.25 -9.44 -9.77
N TYR A 21 -3.96 -9.41 -11.07
CA TYR A 21 -3.54 -8.19 -11.76
C TYR A 21 -4.63 -7.10 -11.75
N ALA A 22 -5.88 -7.48 -12.06
CA ALA A 22 -7.02 -6.58 -12.08
C ALA A 22 -7.30 -6.01 -10.69
N THR A 23 -7.32 -6.87 -9.65
CA THR A 23 -7.52 -6.46 -8.26
C THR A 23 -6.44 -5.48 -7.79
N ASN A 24 -5.18 -5.73 -8.16
CA ASN A 24 -4.09 -4.80 -7.83
C ASN A 24 -4.26 -3.45 -8.54
N THR A 25 -4.67 -3.45 -9.80
CA THR A 25 -4.91 -2.22 -10.58
C THR A 25 -6.06 -1.38 -10.02
N GLU A 26 -7.12 -2.03 -9.54
CA GLU A 26 -8.23 -1.37 -8.87
C GLU A 26 -7.76 -0.66 -7.60
N LYS A 27 -6.99 -1.35 -6.74
CA LYS A 27 -6.40 -0.76 -5.53
C LYS A 27 -5.50 0.43 -5.85
N LEU A 28 -4.67 0.33 -6.90
CA LEU A 28 -3.80 1.42 -7.35
C LEU A 28 -4.59 2.67 -7.76
N SER A 29 -5.79 2.48 -8.28
CA SER A 29 -6.66 3.56 -8.73
C SER A 29 -7.46 4.21 -7.60
N SER A 30 -7.47 3.59 -6.41
CA SER A 30 -8.22 4.07 -5.24
C SER A 30 -7.78 5.44 -4.76
N SER A 31 -8.76 6.30 -4.45
CA SER A 31 -8.53 7.63 -3.87
C SER A 31 -7.86 7.55 -2.49
N ILE A 32 -8.18 6.51 -1.71
CA ILE A 32 -7.61 6.32 -0.38
C ILE A 32 -6.12 6.02 -0.47
N LEU A 33 -5.72 5.12 -1.37
CA LEU A 33 -4.31 4.83 -1.57
C LEU A 33 -3.56 6.11 -1.99
N LYS A 34 -4.09 6.88 -2.94
CA LYS A 34 -3.50 8.16 -3.37
C LYS A 34 -3.35 9.15 -2.20
N SER A 35 -4.37 9.24 -1.33
CA SER A 35 -4.32 10.07 -0.13
C SER A 35 -3.25 9.61 0.86
N VAL A 36 -3.18 8.31 1.16
CA VAL A 36 -2.17 7.72 2.06
C VAL A 36 -0.77 7.96 1.50
N ILE A 37 -0.56 7.73 0.21
CA ILE A 37 0.72 8.01 -0.45
C ILE A 37 1.09 9.49 -0.33
N SER A 38 0.14 10.40 -0.54
CA SER A 38 0.38 11.84 -0.40
C SER A 38 0.82 12.20 1.03
N GLN A 39 0.18 11.63 2.05
CA GLN A 39 0.54 11.85 3.46
C GLN A 39 1.93 11.28 3.79
N VAL A 40 2.24 10.09 3.31
CA VAL A 40 3.56 9.46 3.48
C VAL A 40 4.65 10.31 2.84
N LYS A 41 4.43 10.82 1.62
CA LYS A 41 5.38 11.68 0.90
C LYS A 41 5.59 13.04 1.55
N ALA A 42 4.55 13.58 2.21
CA ALA A 42 4.61 14.87 2.89
C ALA A 42 5.22 14.78 4.30
N SER A 43 5.32 13.58 4.87
CA SER A 43 5.80 13.40 6.24
C SER A 43 7.32 13.50 6.33
N PRO A 44 7.87 14.45 7.11
CA PRO A 44 9.32 14.57 7.30
C PRO A 44 9.90 13.35 8.03
N LEU A 45 9.10 12.66 8.85
CA LEU A 45 9.54 11.45 9.55
C LEU A 45 9.86 10.31 8.58
N VAL A 46 9.16 10.23 7.44
CA VAL A 46 9.42 9.20 6.42
C VAL A 46 10.66 9.54 5.61
N VAL A 47 10.86 10.84 5.34
CA VAL A 47 12.07 11.37 4.68
C VAL A 47 13.30 11.06 5.53
N ASP A 48 13.23 11.28 6.84
CA ASP A 48 14.28 10.94 7.81
C ASP A 48 14.49 9.42 7.96
N LEU A 49 13.41 8.63 8.00
CA LEU A 49 13.50 7.16 8.03
C LEU A 49 14.29 6.60 6.83
N LEU A 50 14.02 7.15 5.65
CA LEU A 50 14.68 6.75 4.40
C LEU A 50 16.01 7.49 4.17
N ASP A 51 16.41 8.41 5.05
CA ASP A 51 17.64 9.21 4.94
C ASP A 51 17.86 9.75 3.51
N THR A 52 16.83 10.41 2.96
CA THR A 52 16.87 10.88 1.58
C THR A 52 16.20 12.25 1.46
N HIS A 53 16.73 13.11 0.59
CA HIS A 53 16.06 14.34 0.16
C HIS A 53 15.30 14.17 -1.17
N GLU A 54 15.24 12.94 -1.68
CA GLU A 54 14.64 12.66 -2.98
C GLU A 54 13.14 12.39 -2.90
N PRO A 55 12.40 12.57 -4.01
CA PRO A 55 11.01 12.19 -4.08
C PRO A 55 10.80 10.69 -3.80
N ILE A 56 9.95 10.39 -2.82
CA ILE A 56 9.56 9.01 -2.50
C ILE A 56 8.58 8.51 -3.57
N VAL A 57 8.81 7.30 -4.08
CA VAL A 57 7.98 6.63 -5.08
C VAL A 57 7.55 5.24 -4.60
N LEU A 58 6.49 4.71 -5.20
CA LEU A 58 6.05 3.34 -4.95
C LEU A 58 7.01 2.37 -5.63
N LYS A 59 7.35 1.26 -4.97
CA LYS A 59 8.25 0.25 -5.53
C LYS A 59 7.57 -0.54 -6.64
N PRO A 60 8.05 -0.49 -7.88
CA PRO A 60 7.55 -1.34 -8.96
C PRO A 60 7.98 -2.80 -8.73
N GLU A 61 7.12 -3.74 -9.09
CA GLU A 61 7.40 -5.18 -9.02
C GLU A 61 7.37 -5.77 -10.44
N LEU A 62 8.42 -6.52 -10.81
CA LEU A 62 8.64 -6.97 -12.19
C LEU A 62 7.53 -7.91 -12.68
N TRP A 63 7.06 -8.80 -11.80
CA TRP A 63 5.99 -9.76 -12.07
C TRP A 63 4.61 -9.11 -12.25
N LEU A 64 4.47 -7.82 -11.94
CA LEU A 64 3.26 -7.01 -12.10
C LEU A 64 3.40 -6.00 -13.26
N ALA A 65 4.23 -6.30 -14.26
CA ALA A 65 4.50 -5.41 -15.39
C ALA A 65 4.98 -4.01 -14.92
N ASN A 66 5.92 -3.99 -13.96
CA ASN A 66 6.45 -2.78 -13.31
C ASN A 66 5.40 -1.93 -12.57
N LYS A 67 4.22 -2.48 -12.27
CA LYS A 67 3.27 -1.82 -11.37
C LYS A 67 3.64 -2.11 -9.92
N PRO A 68 3.35 -1.19 -8.99
CA PRO A 68 3.52 -1.44 -7.58
C PRO A 68 2.52 -2.47 -7.08
N HIS A 69 2.98 -3.35 -6.19
CA HIS A 69 2.12 -4.33 -5.55
C HIS A 69 1.48 -3.76 -4.28
N ILE A 70 0.15 -3.79 -4.22
CA ILE A 70 -0.66 -3.33 -3.08
C ILE A 70 -1.34 -4.54 -2.43
N GLN A 71 -0.83 -4.90 -1.25
CA GLN A 71 -1.41 -5.93 -0.40
C GLN A 71 -2.58 -5.38 0.42
N GLY A 72 -3.43 -6.29 0.90
CA GLY A 72 -4.62 -5.95 1.67
C GLY A 72 -5.88 -5.81 0.80
N SER A 73 -6.86 -5.03 1.26
CA SER A 73 -8.14 -4.83 0.59
C SER A 73 -8.72 -3.44 0.89
N VAL A 74 -9.34 -2.82 -0.11
CA VAL A 74 -10.13 -1.60 0.07
C VAL A 74 -11.59 -1.98 -0.03
N ASN A 75 -12.27 -2.18 1.10
CA ASN A 75 -13.69 -2.49 1.12
C ASN A 75 -14.47 -1.37 1.79
N MET A 76 -14.88 -0.40 0.98
CA MET A 76 -15.67 0.75 1.45
C MET A 76 -17.03 0.33 1.99
N MET A 77 -17.67 -0.67 1.36
CA MET A 77 -19.00 -1.15 1.74
C MET A 77 -19.02 -1.83 3.10
N GLN A 78 -17.99 -2.64 3.39
CA GLN A 78 -17.79 -3.26 4.71
C GLN A 78 -17.11 -2.32 5.70
N GLY A 79 -16.78 -1.09 5.29
CA GLY A 79 -16.12 -0.12 6.16
C GLY A 79 -14.72 -0.53 6.58
N ARG A 80 -14.02 -1.36 5.82
CA ARG A 80 -12.68 -1.86 6.17
C ARG A 80 -11.69 -1.57 5.06
N ILE A 81 -10.62 -0.89 5.41
CA ILE A 81 -9.52 -0.56 4.52
C ILE A 81 -8.24 -1.10 5.19
N ASP A 82 -7.54 -1.97 4.50
CA ASP A 82 -6.23 -2.44 4.91
C ASP A 82 -5.31 -2.42 3.69
N LEU A 83 -4.20 -1.72 3.81
CA LEU A 83 -3.27 -1.46 2.73
C LEU A 83 -1.86 -1.72 3.24
N ALA A 84 -1.11 -2.52 2.48
CA ALA A 84 0.33 -2.63 2.65
C ALA A 84 1.02 -2.48 1.31
N PHE A 85 2.01 -1.59 1.23
CA PHE A 85 2.74 -1.33 -0.01
C PHE A 85 4.16 -0.86 0.27
N LYS A 86 5.04 -1.09 -0.70
CA LYS A 86 6.46 -0.74 -0.60
C LYS A 86 6.73 0.62 -1.25
N ILE A 87 7.60 1.39 -0.61
CA ILE A 87 8.10 2.69 -1.08
C ILE A 87 9.63 2.67 -1.12
N HIS A 88 10.21 3.50 -1.99
CA HIS A 88 11.65 3.75 -2.02
C HIS A 88 11.94 5.17 -2.53
N PRO A 89 13.14 5.72 -2.26
CA PRO A 89 13.63 6.93 -2.90
C PRO A 89 13.81 6.74 -4.41
N ARG A 90 13.55 7.77 -5.21
CA ARG A 90 13.58 7.68 -6.68
C ARG A 90 14.90 7.15 -7.25
N ASN A 91 16.05 7.56 -6.72
CA ASN A 91 17.35 7.14 -7.23
C ASN A 91 17.97 5.99 -6.43
N ASN A 92 17.32 5.53 -5.35
CA ASN A 92 17.81 4.44 -4.52
C ASN A 92 16.76 3.31 -4.41
N HIS A 93 16.94 2.27 -5.20
CA HIS A 93 16.01 1.13 -5.25
C HIS A 93 16.27 0.08 -4.16
N THR A 94 17.41 0.15 -3.48
CA THR A 94 17.76 -0.79 -2.39
C THR A 94 17.17 -0.32 -1.07
N ASN A 95 17.12 1.00 -0.83
CA ASN A 95 16.51 1.60 0.34
C ASN A 95 14.96 1.54 0.24
N THR A 96 14.38 0.44 0.72
CA THR A 96 12.93 0.21 0.66
C THR A 96 12.31 0.26 2.06
N ALA A 97 11.15 0.89 2.19
CA ALA A 97 10.28 0.78 3.37
C ALA A 97 8.91 0.23 2.99
N THR A 98 8.21 -0.36 3.96
CA THR A 98 6.85 -0.87 3.80
C THR A 98 5.89 -0.03 4.66
N VAL A 99 4.86 0.51 4.02
CA VAL A 99 3.79 1.28 4.66
C VAL A 99 2.64 0.33 4.98
N TYR A 100 2.18 0.37 6.22
CA TYR A 100 1.00 -0.34 6.71
C TYR A 100 -0.05 0.68 7.11
N PHE A 101 -1.20 0.62 6.45
CA PHE A 101 -2.33 1.48 6.73
C PHE A 101 -3.58 0.64 6.96
N THR A 102 -4.22 0.81 8.10
CA THR A 102 -5.48 0.12 8.44
C THR A 102 -6.47 1.13 8.96
N SER A 103 -7.66 1.16 8.36
CA SER A 103 -8.75 2.02 8.75
C SER A 103 -10.08 1.27 8.76
N ILE A 104 -10.88 1.50 9.79
CA ILE A 104 -12.17 0.84 9.98
C ILE A 104 -13.28 1.86 10.22
N ARG A 105 -14.50 1.47 9.85
CA ARG A 105 -15.74 2.17 10.16
C ARG A 105 -16.64 1.20 10.94
N PRO A 106 -16.93 1.47 12.22
CA PRO A 106 -17.60 0.49 13.10
C PRO A 106 -19.07 0.22 12.73
N HIS A 107 -19.79 1.21 12.21
CA HIS A 107 -21.19 1.06 11.78
C HIS A 107 -21.52 1.95 10.58
N LYS A 108 -22.64 1.65 9.90
CA LYS A 108 -23.12 2.46 8.77
C LYS A 108 -23.28 3.91 9.24
N HIS A 109 -22.73 4.85 8.47
CA HIS A 109 -22.66 6.30 8.75
C HIS A 109 -21.62 6.80 9.78
N ALA A 110 -20.89 5.95 10.49
CA ALA A 110 -19.77 6.40 11.32
C ALA A 110 -18.61 6.96 10.45
N PRO A 111 -17.77 7.86 10.96
CA PRO A 111 -16.52 8.21 10.30
C PRO A 111 -15.55 7.01 10.25
N PHE A 112 -14.60 7.06 9.32
CA PHE A 112 -13.49 6.10 9.30
C PHE A 112 -12.47 6.49 10.38
N HIS A 113 -12.03 5.51 11.17
CA HIS A 113 -10.96 5.66 12.14
C HIS A 113 -9.71 4.95 11.63
N ILE A 114 -8.55 5.58 11.74
CA ILE A 114 -7.27 4.97 11.36
C ILE A 114 -6.73 4.24 12.59
N LEU A 115 -6.55 2.92 12.47
CA LEU A 115 -6.02 2.07 13.53
C LEU A 115 -4.51 1.88 13.42
N ARG A 116 -3.99 1.92 12.19
CA ARG A 116 -2.59 1.68 11.89
C ARG A 116 -2.16 2.63 10.80
N PHE A 117 -1.09 3.37 11.03
CA PHE A 117 -0.39 4.10 9.99
C PHE A 117 1.11 4.07 10.28
N LEU A 118 1.73 2.95 9.96
CA LEU A 118 3.11 2.64 10.33
C LEU A 118 3.98 2.51 9.08
N VAL A 119 5.17 3.09 9.10
CA VAL A 119 6.18 2.90 8.07
C VAL A 119 7.36 2.15 8.68
N ILE A 120 7.70 0.99 8.12
CA ILE A 120 8.81 0.15 8.60
C ILE A 120 9.89 0.10 7.53
N HIS A 121 11.13 0.38 7.90
CA HIS A 121 12.25 0.21 6.98
C HIS A 121 12.57 -1.29 6.80
N ASN A 122 12.77 -1.76 5.58
CA ASN A 122 12.91 -3.21 5.35
C ASN A 122 14.29 -3.76 5.75
N HIS A 123 15.32 -2.91 5.74
CA HIS A 123 16.71 -3.31 6.04
C HIS A 123 17.21 -2.85 7.41
N SER A 124 16.37 -2.14 8.17
CA SER A 124 16.75 -1.54 9.46
C SER A 124 15.58 -1.70 10.41
N ALA A 125 15.83 -1.92 11.69
CA ALA A 125 14.78 -2.03 12.71
C ALA A 125 14.06 -0.70 13.02
N LYS A 126 14.33 0.36 12.25
CA LYS A 126 13.67 1.66 12.37
C LYS A 126 12.22 1.58 11.85
N SER A 127 11.30 2.14 12.62
CA SER A 127 9.91 2.32 12.21
C SER A 127 9.38 3.66 12.69
N VAL A 128 8.42 4.21 11.96
CA VAL A 128 7.80 5.50 12.23
C VAL A 128 6.30 5.33 12.26
N ASN A 129 5.66 5.75 13.35
CA ASN A 129 4.22 5.82 13.47
C ASN A 129 3.73 7.20 13.01
N LEU A 130 2.87 7.22 11.99
CA LEU A 130 2.24 8.42 11.43
C LEU A 130 0.84 8.69 12.01
N LEU A 131 0.36 7.85 12.94
CA LEU A 131 -0.88 8.13 13.67
C LEU A 131 -0.71 9.27 14.67
N ASP A 132 0.43 9.30 15.35
CA ASP A 132 0.67 10.20 16.50
C ASP A 132 1.10 11.61 16.06
N SER A 133 1.47 11.81 14.80
CA SER A 133 1.90 13.12 14.27
C SER A 133 0.81 14.19 14.27
N ASN A 134 -0.43 13.85 14.67
CA ASN A 134 -1.55 14.77 14.81
C ASN A 134 -1.85 15.20 16.27
N LEU A 135 -0.98 14.89 17.25
CA LEU A 135 -1.16 15.29 18.65
C LEU A 135 -0.26 16.46 19.11
N THR A 136 0.41 17.19 18.21
CA THR A 136 1.29 18.32 18.61
C THR A 136 1.09 19.65 17.88
N SER A 137 -0.02 19.90 17.18
CA SER A 137 -0.30 21.27 16.73
C SER A 137 -1.77 21.56 16.41
N ILE A 138 -2.60 21.68 17.44
CA ILE A 138 -3.66 22.68 17.46
C ILE A 138 -3.59 23.34 18.85
N HIS A 139 -2.87 24.46 18.94
CA HIS A 139 -2.93 25.40 20.07
C HIS A 139 -4.17 26.31 19.86
N PRO A 140 -4.69 26.93 20.94
CA PRO A 140 -6.10 27.23 21.22
C PRO A 140 -6.77 28.24 20.28
#